data_AF-A0A7H0Y690-F1
#
_entry.id   AF-A0A7H0Y690-F1
#
_cell.length_a   1.000
_cell.length_b   1.000
_cell.length_c   1.000
_cell.angle_alpha   90.00
_cell.angle_beta   90.00
_cell.angle_gamma   90.00
#
_symmetry.space_group_name_H-M   'P 1'
#
loop_
_entity.id
_entity.type
_entity.pdbx_description
1 polymer ?
#
loop_
_entity_poly.entity_id
_entity_poly.type
_entity_poly.pdbx_seq_one_letter_code
_entity_poly.pdbx_strand_id
1 'polypeptide(L)' 'MTFPVVGDLYNRIFEIQQSHPDLKVDYATWNRINTSLPEDYKLPDADILERLKQPAP' A
#
# COMPACT_ATOMS: atom_id res chain seq x y z
N MET A 1 15.23 -9.41 -14.83
CA MET A 1 16.00 -8.68 -13.79
C MET A 1 15.01 -7.92 -12.96
N THR A 2 15.03 -8.12 -11.65
CA THR A 2 14.21 -7.38 -10.67
C THR A 2 15.02 -6.17 -10.20
N PHE A 3 14.38 -5.01 -10.13
CA PHE A 3 15.04 -3.76 -9.71
C PHE A 3 14.46 -3.35 -8.35
N PRO A 4 15.22 -3.50 -7.25
CA PRO A 4 14.73 -3.13 -5.93
C PRO A 4 14.69 -1.61 -5.77
N VAL A 5 13.54 -1.08 -5.38
CA VAL A 5 13.30 0.35 -5.10
C VAL A 5 12.73 0.52 -3.69
N VAL A 6 12.82 1.73 -3.12
CA VAL A 6 12.27 2.02 -1.78
C VAL A 6 10.75 1.81 -1.79
N GLY A 7 10.24 1.03 -0.84
CA GLY A 7 8.81 0.72 -0.72
C GLY A 7 7.93 1.96 -0.55
N ASP A 8 8.47 2.98 0.13
CA ASP A 8 7.80 4.26 0.37
C ASP A 8 7.26 4.96 -0.89
N LEU A 9 7.83 4.67 -2.07
CA LEU A 9 7.32 5.18 -3.35
C LEU A 9 5.87 4.77 -3.63
N TYR A 10 5.41 3.68 -3.01
CA TYR A 10 4.05 3.15 -3.16
C TYR A 10 3.16 3.47 -1.95
N ASN A 11 3.62 4.27 -0.99
CA ASN A 11 2.84 4.63 0.21
C ASN A 11 1.47 5.23 -0.12
N ARG A 12 1.31 5.83 -1.30
CA ARG A 12 0.03 6.39 -1.76
C ARG A 12 -1.12 5.38 -1.79
N ILE A 13 -0.87 4.07 -1.90
CA ILE A 13 -1.94 3.07 -1.92
C ILE A 13 -2.44 2.70 -0.52
N PHE A 14 -1.78 3.21 0.53
CA PHE A 14 -2.13 2.92 1.91
C PHE A 14 -2.80 4.13 2.57
N GLU A 15 -3.85 3.89 3.35
CA GLU A 15 -4.50 4.90 4.21
C GLU A 15 -3.54 5.36 5.30
N ILE A 16 -2.84 4.40 5.91
CA ILE A 16 -1.84 4.66 6.94
C ILE A 16 -0.47 4.52 6.27
N GLN A 17 0.12 5.66 5.92
CA GLN A 17 1.45 5.70 5.32
C GLN A 17 2.49 5.47 6.40
N GLN A 18 3.27 4.40 6.26
CA GLN A 18 4.41 4.12 7.12
C GLN A 18 5.68 4.18 6.28
N SER A 19 6.66 4.94 6.75
CA SER A 19 7.96 5.06 6.09
C SER A 19 8.92 4.01 6.62
N HIS A 20 9.43 3.17 5.72
CA HIS A 20 10.42 2.14 6.00
C HIS A 20 11.52 2.20 4.93
N PRO A 21 12.49 3.12 5.05
CA PRO A 21 13.50 3.36 4.01
C PRO A 21 14.39 2.14 3.73
N ASP A 22 14.50 1.22 4.69
CA ASP A 22 15.24 -0.04 4.54
C ASP A 22 14.47 -1.10 3.74
N LEU A 23 13.14 -0.97 3.63
CA LEU A 23 12.29 -1.88 2.88
C LEU A 23 12.41 -1.60 1.38
N LYS A 24 12.95 -2.58 0.65
CA LYS A 24 13.04 -2.54 -0.80
C LYS A 24 12.06 -3.50 -1.45
N VAL A 25 11.39 -3.03 -2.49
CA VAL A 25 10.38 -3.79 -3.22
C VAL A 25 10.74 -3.90 -4.71
N ASP A 26 10.27 -4.92 -5.39
CA ASP A 26 10.50 -5.07 -6.83
C ASP A 26 9.70 -4.04 -7.64
N TYR A 27 10.42 -3.21 -8.39
CA TYR A 27 9.84 -2.14 -9.21
C TYR A 27 8.80 -2.65 -10.21
N ALA A 28 9.10 -3.72 -10.95
CA ALA A 28 8.22 -4.18 -12.03
C ALA A 28 6.88 -4.67 -11.49
N THR A 29 6.94 -5.45 -10.40
CA THR A 29 5.77 -5.99 -9.70
C THR A 29 4.93 -4.86 -9.09
N TRP A 30 5.55 -3.98 -8.31
CA TRP A 30 4.83 -2.92 -7.61
C TRP A 30 4.31 -1.83 -8.54
N ASN A 31 5.07 -1.48 -9.58
CA ASN A 31 4.59 -0.55 -10.60
C ASN A 31 3.35 -1.10 -11.31
N ARG A 32 3.35 -2.39 -11.67
CA ARG A 32 2.19 -3.04 -12.29
C ARG A 32 0.96 -3.01 -11.38
N ILE A 33 1.14 -3.31 -10.09
CA ILE A 33 0.05 -3.22 -9.10
C ILE A 33 -0.46 -1.78 -9.08
N ASN A 34 0.43 -0.82 -8.84
CA ASN A 34 0.11 0.60 -8.71
C ASN A 34 -0.56 1.21 -9.96
N THR A 35 -0.27 0.73 -11.17
CA THR A 35 -0.93 1.18 -12.42
C THR A 35 -2.25 0.47 -12.70
N SER A 36 -2.50 -0.67 -12.06
CA SER A 36 -3.75 -1.44 -12.24
C SER A 36 -4.83 -1.03 -11.24
N LEU A 37 -4.46 -0.27 -10.20
CA LEU A 37 -5.37 0.21 -9.18
C LEU A 37 -6.02 1.54 -9.60
N PRO A 38 -7.30 1.77 -9.23
CA PRO A 38 -7.94 3.08 -9.33
C PRO A 38 -7.18 4.19 -8.59
N GLU A 39 -7.38 5.45 -8.98
CA GLU A 39 -6.69 6.60 -8.37
C GLU A 39 -7.01 6.79 -6.88
N ASP A 40 -8.23 6.43 -6.49
CA ASP A 40 -8.78 6.53 -5.14
C ASP A 40 -8.62 5.25 -4.32
N TYR A 41 -7.94 4.23 -4.86
CA TYR A 41 -7.74 2.97 -4.15
C TYR A 41 -6.82 3.15 -2.94
N LYS A 42 -7.29 2.66 -1.79
CA LYS A 42 -6.60 2.78 -0.51
C LYS A 42 -6.76 1.52 0.33
N LEU A 43 -5.68 1.16 1.04
CA LEU A 43 -5.61 0.00 1.92
C LEU A 43 -5.21 0.40 3.36
N PRO A 44 -5.86 -0.14 4.40
CA PRO A 44 -7.12 -0.90 4.35
C PRO A 44 -8.26 -0.05 3.77
N ASP A 45 -9.22 -0.70 3.12
CA ASP A 45 -10.41 -0.04 2.60
C ASP A 45 -11.31 0.48 3.75
N ALA A 46 -12.20 1.40 3.43
CA ALA A 46 -13.06 2.07 4.40
C ALA A 46 -13.91 1.07 5.22
N ASP A 47 -14.42 0.01 4.60
CA ASP A 47 -15.21 -1.02 5.28
C ASP A 47 -14.37 -1.74 6.35
N ILE A 48 -13.16 -2.17 5.99
CA ILE A 48 -12.23 -2.77 6.96
C ILE A 48 -11.92 -1.78 8.09
N LEU A 49 -11.66 -0.50 7.79
CA LEU A 49 -11.40 0.50 8.82
C LEU A 49 -12.60 0.70 9.76
N GLU A 50 -13.82 0.69 9.25
CA GLU A 50 -15.02 0.77 10.07
C GLU A 50 -15.16 -0.45 10.98
N ARG A 51 -14.91 -1.65 10.45
CA ARG A 51 -14.95 -2.90 11.21
C ARG A 51 -13.86 -2.96 12.28
N LEU A 52 -12.66 -2.43 12.03
CA LEU A 52 -11.58 -2.36 13.02
C LEU A 52 -11.85 -1.37 14.16
N LYS A 53 -12.70 -0.36 13.92
CA LYS A 53 -13.14 0.57 14.98
C LYS A 53 -14.20 -0.04 15.89
N GLN A 54 -14.86 -1.12 15.47
CA GLN A 54 -15.83 -1.81 16.31
C GLN A 54 -15.09 -2.56 17.42
N PRO A 55 -15.47 -2.36 18.70
CA PRO A 55 -14.94 -3.19 19.76
C PRO A 55 -15.30 -4.65 19.48
N ALA A 56 -14.36 -5.56 19.70
CA ALA A 56 -14.59 -6.99 19.55
C ALA A 56 -15.84 -7.41 20.37
N PRO A 57 -16.70 -8.28 19.82
CA PRO A 57 -17.90 -8.74 20.52
C PRO A 57 -17.59 -9.47 21.83
#